data_AF-A0A8J5VMG7-F1
#
_entry.id   AF-A0A8J5VMG7-F1
#
_cell.length_a   1.000
_cell.length_b   1.000
_cell.length_c   1.000
_cell.angle_alpha   90.00
_cell.angle_beta   90.00
_cell.angle_gamma   90.00
#
_symmetry.space_group_name_H-M   'P 1'
#
loop_
_entity.id
_entity.type
_entity.pdbx_description
1 polymer ?
#
loop_
_entity_poly.entity_id
_entity_poly.type
_entity_poly.pdbx_seq_one_letter_code
_entity_poly.pdbx_strand_id
1 'polypeptide(L)'
;MFVDTLVNGALAYNEETFDRIRKIYEAFPRIHVPHFLGDDYDDDGQKLSEAISAAKVRSESCSSFLRAAIRWSAEIGTSRNGSPELHVMLAEYIYSESPETDMTKVSSHFVRGNDPKKFASMLANFMGKCYPGEDDTAIARGVIMYLSQGNLRDANLLMDELKEQLKSTNLDFPKTDLIQFIKYLLPTLERDAYPLLGHYGRSIRQVQIVTLYLRR
;
A
#
# COMPACT_ATOMS: atom_id res chain seq x y z
N MET A 1 3.80 -10.98 21.95
CA MET A 1 3.47 -12.25 22.64
C MET A 1 3.02 -13.36 21.69
N PHE A 2 1.90 -13.27 20.96
CA PHE A 2 1.47 -14.41 20.11
C PHE A 2 2.47 -14.75 18.98
N VAL A 3 2.87 -13.76 18.18
CA VAL A 3 3.84 -13.99 17.09
C VAL A 3 5.19 -14.49 17.65
N ASP A 4 5.63 -13.96 18.78
CA ASP A 4 6.86 -14.43 19.44
C ASP A 4 6.75 -15.90 19.83
N THR A 5 5.58 -16.37 20.28
CA THR A 5 5.32 -17.80 20.52
C THR A 5 5.39 -18.61 19.23
N LEU A 6 4.93 -18.07 18.09
CA LEU A 6 5.05 -18.76 16.79
C LEU A 6 6.52 -18.94 16.40
N VAL A 7 7.33 -17.89 16.58
CA VAL A 7 8.78 -17.91 16.31
C VAL A 7 9.49 -18.88 17.24
N ASN A 8 9.30 -18.74 18.56
CA ASN A 8 9.96 -19.56 19.57
C ASN A 8 9.53 -21.03 19.52
N GLY A 9 8.28 -21.29 19.16
CA GLY A 9 7.74 -22.64 18.98
C GLY A 9 8.06 -23.26 17.62
N ALA A 10 8.77 -22.56 16.73
CA ALA A 10 9.04 -22.96 15.35
C ALA A 10 7.77 -23.46 14.62
N LEU A 11 6.64 -22.81 14.88
CA LEU A 11 5.35 -23.22 14.32
C LEU A 11 5.31 -22.93 12.82
N ALA A 12 4.91 -23.94 12.05
CA ALA A 12 4.80 -23.85 10.60
C ALA A 12 3.71 -22.85 10.19
N TYR A 13 3.92 -22.19 9.06
CA TYR A 13 2.88 -21.39 8.42
C TYR A 13 1.86 -22.31 7.77
N ASN A 14 0.60 -22.21 8.19
CA ASN A 14 -0.53 -22.96 7.65
C ASN A 14 -1.84 -22.19 7.88
N GLU A 15 -2.95 -22.67 7.33
CA GLU A 15 -4.25 -22.01 7.46
C GLU A 15 -4.69 -21.81 8.91
N GLU A 16 -4.38 -22.74 9.82
CA GLU A 16 -4.77 -22.61 11.23
C GLU A 16 -4.03 -21.48 11.94
N THR A 17 -2.70 -21.42 11.78
CA THR A 17 -1.88 -20.36 12.36
C THR A 17 -2.20 -19.00 11.75
N PHE A 18 -2.45 -18.96 10.44
CA PHE A 18 -2.88 -17.77 9.73
C PHE A 18 -4.26 -17.28 10.20
N ASP A 19 -5.23 -18.19 10.37
CA ASP A 19 -6.56 -17.86 10.86
C ASP A 19 -6.53 -17.28 12.30
N ARG A 20 -5.64 -17.78 13.15
CA ARG A 20 -5.41 -17.19 14.48
C ARG A 20 -4.86 -15.77 14.39
N ILE A 21 -3.91 -15.51 13.49
CA ILE A 21 -3.40 -14.15 13.24
C ILE A 21 -4.54 -13.24 12.74
N ARG A 22 -5.37 -13.72 11.82
CA ARG A 22 -6.54 -13.00 11.30
C ARG A 22 -7.54 -12.65 12.40
N LYS A 23 -7.87 -13.60 13.28
CA LYS A 23 -8.77 -13.36 14.43
C LYS A 23 -8.23 -12.31 15.39
N ILE A 24 -6.92 -12.35 15.68
CA ILE A 24 -6.28 -11.33 16.53
C ILE A 24 -6.32 -9.96 15.82
N TYR A 25 -6.04 -9.93 14.52
CA TYR A 25 -6.16 -8.72 13.69
C TYR A 25 -7.57 -8.11 13.74
N GLU A 26 -8.61 -8.93 13.58
CA GLU A 26 -10.01 -8.51 13.62
C GLU A 26 -10.43 -7.96 15.00
N ALA A 27 -9.76 -8.40 16.07
CA ALA A 27 -9.99 -7.92 17.42
C ALA A 27 -9.33 -6.56 17.73
N PHE A 28 -8.47 -6.02 16.85
CA PHE A 28 -7.91 -4.69 17.06
C PHE A 28 -8.99 -3.60 16.85
N PRO A 29 -9.01 -2.54 17.70
CA PRO A 29 -9.95 -1.45 17.55
C PRO A 29 -9.83 -0.75 16.19
N ARG A 30 -10.98 -0.45 15.58
CA ARG A 30 -11.10 0.36 14.36
C ARG A 30 -11.90 1.62 14.67
N ILE A 31 -11.21 2.65 15.16
CA ILE A 31 -11.86 3.87 15.64
C ILE A 31 -11.49 4.99 14.68
N HIS A 32 -12.47 5.45 13.90
CA HIS A 32 -12.30 6.60 13.03
C HIS A 32 -11.96 7.85 13.83
N VAL A 33 -10.81 8.45 13.51
CA VAL A 33 -10.42 9.76 14.03
C VAL A 33 -11.12 10.82 13.17
N PRO A 34 -11.78 11.82 13.79
CA PRO A 34 -12.36 12.93 13.05
C PRO A 34 -11.29 13.61 12.19
N HIS A 35 -11.52 13.70 10.88
CA HIS A 35 -10.79 14.65 10.03
C HIS A 35 -11.36 16.03 10.33
N PHE A 36 -10.76 16.79 11.25
CA PHE A 36 -11.19 18.15 11.54
C PHE A 36 -10.02 19.12 11.42
N LEU A 37 -10.02 19.89 10.33
CA LEU A 37 -9.28 21.13 10.19
C LEU A 37 -10.27 22.26 10.51
N GLY A 38 -10.21 22.79 11.72
CA GLY A 38 -10.90 24.02 12.11
C GLY A 38 -9.96 24.81 13.01
N ASP A 39 -9.57 26.00 12.56
CA ASP A 39 -8.55 26.89 13.16
C ASP A 39 -8.99 27.58 14.48
N ASP A 40 -9.81 26.94 15.31
CA ASP A 40 -10.44 27.62 16.46
C ASP A 40 -10.24 26.89 17.81
N TYR A 41 -9.49 27.58 18.68
CA TYR A 41 -9.40 27.57 20.15
C TYR A 41 -8.61 26.50 20.91
N ASP A 42 -7.79 27.01 21.84
CA ASP A 42 -6.71 26.37 22.60
C ASP A 42 -7.12 25.19 23.52
N ASP A 43 -8.40 25.00 23.87
CA ASP A 43 -8.87 23.85 24.68
C ASP A 43 -9.28 22.63 23.82
N ASP A 44 -9.73 22.88 22.58
CA ASP A 44 -10.13 21.84 21.63
C ASP A 44 -8.91 21.27 20.89
N GLY A 45 -7.86 22.08 20.71
CA GLY A 45 -6.57 21.64 20.17
C GLY A 45 -5.87 20.59 21.05
N GLN A 46 -5.95 20.72 22.39
CA GLN A 46 -5.35 19.74 23.30
C GLN A 46 -6.09 18.39 23.25
N LYS A 47 -7.42 18.40 23.28
CA LYS A 47 -8.23 17.17 23.16
C LYS A 47 -8.05 16.50 21.79
N LEU A 48 -7.94 17.28 20.72
CA LEU A 48 -7.65 16.78 19.39
C LEU A 48 -6.26 16.15 19.32
N SER A 49 -5.25 16.81 19.88
CA SER A 49 -3.88 16.29 19.97
C SER A 49 -3.81 14.98 20.76
N GLU A 50 -4.49 14.91 21.91
CA GLU A 50 -4.62 13.69 22.70
C GLU A 50 -5.33 12.57 21.92
N ALA A 51 -6.42 12.88 21.22
CA ALA A 51 -7.15 11.91 20.39
C ALA A 51 -6.28 11.38 19.22
N ILE A 52 -5.53 12.26 18.55
CA ILE A 52 -4.59 11.90 17.48
C ILE A 52 -3.46 11.03 18.04
N SER A 53 -2.89 11.40 19.19
CA SER A 53 -1.81 10.63 19.81
C SER A 53 -2.28 9.23 20.23
N ALA A 54 -3.47 9.12 20.83
CA ALA A 54 -4.08 7.85 21.19
C ALA A 54 -4.35 7.00 19.94
N ALA A 55 -4.79 7.62 18.84
CA ALA A 55 -4.99 6.93 17.57
C ALA A 55 -3.67 6.45 16.94
N LYS A 56 -2.60 7.27 16.98
CA LYS A 56 -1.26 6.86 16.53
C LYS A 56 -0.75 5.65 17.32
N VAL A 57 -0.91 5.64 18.65
CA VAL A 57 -0.52 4.50 19.50
C VAL A 57 -1.31 3.22 19.17
N ARG A 58 -2.63 3.34 18.99
CA ARG A 58 -3.47 2.20 18.60
C ARG A 58 -3.07 1.66 17.22
N SER A 59 -2.94 2.55 16.24
CA SER A 59 -2.58 2.18 14.87
C SER A 59 -1.21 1.49 14.81
N GLU A 60 -0.23 1.99 15.57
CA GLU A 60 1.10 1.40 15.66
C GLU A 60 1.08 0.02 16.33
N SER A 61 0.20 -0.20 17.32
CA SER A 61 0.10 -1.49 18.01
C SER A 61 -0.30 -2.63 17.07
N CYS A 62 -1.36 -2.43 16.27
CA CYS A 62 -1.77 -3.41 15.25
C CYS A 62 -0.74 -3.52 14.12
N SER A 63 -0.21 -2.39 13.65
CA SER A 63 0.81 -2.37 12.61
C SER A 63 2.07 -3.13 13.01
N SER A 64 2.49 -3.00 14.27
CA SER A 64 3.62 -3.73 14.84
C SER A 64 3.36 -5.24 14.91
N PHE A 65 2.15 -5.63 15.34
CA PHE A 65 1.71 -7.03 15.34
C PHE A 65 1.77 -7.64 13.94
N LEU A 66 1.19 -6.99 12.93
CA LEU A 66 1.21 -7.47 11.54
C LEU A 66 2.63 -7.47 10.95
N ARG A 67 3.46 -6.46 11.24
CA ARG A 67 4.88 -6.46 10.84
C ARG A 67 5.64 -7.64 11.45
N ALA A 68 5.37 -7.98 12.71
CA ALA A 68 5.95 -9.16 13.33
C ALA A 68 5.47 -10.45 12.63
N ALA A 69 4.18 -10.56 12.35
CA ALA A 69 3.62 -11.71 11.64
C ALA A 69 4.21 -11.87 10.22
N ILE A 70 4.40 -10.77 9.49
CA ILE A 70 5.08 -10.76 8.18
C ILE A 70 6.51 -11.31 8.32
N ARG A 71 7.28 -10.82 9.29
CA ARG A 71 8.65 -11.32 9.53
C ARG A 71 8.68 -12.81 9.85
N TRP A 72 7.83 -13.25 10.78
CA TRP A 72 7.69 -14.68 11.12
C TRP A 72 7.35 -15.53 9.89
N SER A 73 6.39 -15.10 9.07
CA SER A 73 6.00 -15.84 7.86
C SER A 73 7.14 -15.90 6.83
N ALA A 74 8.01 -14.89 6.78
CA ALA A 74 9.19 -14.87 5.91
C ALA A 74 10.26 -15.86 6.40
N GLU A 75 10.48 -15.93 7.72
CA GLU A 75 11.44 -16.85 8.35
C GLU A 75 11.07 -18.32 8.17
N ILE A 76 9.78 -18.64 8.21
CA ILE A 76 9.26 -20.00 8.01
C ILE A 76 9.16 -20.38 6.52
N GLY A 77 9.45 -19.45 5.60
CA GLY A 77 9.65 -19.74 4.18
C GLY A 77 8.42 -19.60 3.28
N THR A 78 7.40 -18.85 3.68
CA THR A 78 6.23 -18.56 2.79
C THR A 78 6.65 -17.80 1.53
N SER A 79 7.43 -16.74 1.71
CA SER A 79 8.11 -15.99 0.66
C SER A 79 9.26 -15.21 1.31
N ARG A 80 10.22 -14.74 0.50
CA ARG A 80 11.31 -13.87 1.01
C ARG A 80 10.80 -12.60 1.71
N ASN A 81 9.59 -12.15 1.36
CA ASN A 81 9.00 -10.93 1.91
C ASN A 81 7.92 -11.22 2.97
N GLY A 82 7.61 -12.49 3.25
CA GLY A 82 6.47 -12.90 4.10
C GLY A 82 5.18 -13.13 3.31
N SER A 83 4.10 -13.46 4.02
CA SER A 83 2.80 -13.76 3.41
C SER A 83 2.22 -12.53 2.69
N PRO A 84 1.83 -12.67 1.40
CA PRO A 84 1.15 -11.60 0.66
C PRO A 84 -0.17 -11.16 1.31
N GLU A 85 -0.91 -12.08 1.93
CA GLU A 85 -2.18 -11.77 2.60
C GLU A 85 -1.98 -10.87 3.82
N LEU A 86 -0.93 -11.13 4.61
CA LEU A 86 -0.56 -10.27 5.75
C LEU A 86 -0.15 -8.86 5.28
N HIS A 87 0.50 -8.78 4.12
CA HIS A 87 0.81 -7.50 3.49
C HIS A 87 -0.46 -6.72 3.12
N VAL A 88 -1.46 -7.37 2.52
CA VAL A 88 -2.76 -6.74 2.22
C VAL A 88 -3.45 -6.26 3.48
N MET A 89 -3.53 -7.09 4.53
CA MET A 89 -4.15 -6.73 5.82
C MET A 89 -3.50 -5.51 6.46
N LEU A 90 -2.17 -5.42 6.41
CA LEU A 90 -1.44 -4.28 6.97
C LEU A 90 -1.64 -3.02 6.14
N ALA A 91 -1.69 -3.12 4.81
CA ALA A 91 -1.96 -1.98 3.95
C ALA A 91 -3.35 -1.40 4.20
N GLU A 92 -4.38 -2.26 4.30
CA GLU A 92 -5.75 -1.88 4.66
C GLU A 92 -5.81 -1.16 6.00
N TYR A 93 -5.15 -1.71 7.01
CA TYR A 93 -5.18 -1.16 8.35
C TYR A 93 -4.48 0.20 8.43
N ILE A 94 -3.30 0.34 7.78
CA ILE A 94 -2.59 1.62 7.72
C ILE A 94 -3.48 2.67 7.07
N TYR A 95 -4.18 2.33 5.98
CA TYR A 95 -5.04 3.26 5.28
C TYR A 95 -6.28 3.68 6.09
N SER A 96 -6.94 2.73 6.78
CA SER A 96 -8.20 3.04 7.47
C SER A 96 -8.02 3.65 8.86
N GLU A 97 -6.95 3.29 9.57
CA GLU A 97 -6.78 3.62 10.99
C GLU A 97 -5.65 4.62 11.28
N SER A 98 -4.81 4.98 10.29
CA SER A 98 -3.77 5.98 10.52
C SER A 98 -4.35 7.40 10.45
N PRO A 99 -4.14 8.25 11.49
CA PRO A 99 -4.62 9.63 11.48
C PRO A 99 -4.06 10.46 10.32
N GLU A 100 -2.83 10.14 9.91
CA GLU A 100 -2.15 10.68 8.73
C GLU A 100 -1.81 9.49 7.83
N THR A 101 -2.54 9.34 6.73
CA THR A 101 -2.35 8.20 5.83
C THR A 101 -1.10 8.40 4.97
N ASP A 102 -0.08 7.60 5.24
CA ASP A 102 1.13 7.52 4.41
C ASP A 102 0.90 6.56 3.24
N MET A 103 0.43 7.11 2.10
CA MET A 103 0.15 6.31 0.91
C MET A 103 1.39 5.63 0.33
N THR A 104 2.60 6.09 0.65
CA THR A 104 3.83 5.41 0.25
C THR A 104 3.98 4.09 1.00
N LYS A 105 3.72 4.07 2.31
CA LYS A 105 3.71 2.83 3.10
C LYS A 105 2.59 1.89 2.66
N VAL A 106 1.37 2.41 2.48
CA VAL A 106 0.22 1.64 2.00
C VAL A 106 0.57 0.94 0.67
N SER A 107 1.03 1.70 -0.33
CA SER A 107 1.45 1.17 -1.63
C SER A 107 2.54 0.12 -1.51
N SER A 108 3.52 0.33 -0.61
CA SER A 108 4.61 -0.62 -0.40
C SER A 108 4.13 -2.00 0.11
N HIS A 109 3.07 -2.03 0.91
CA HIS A 109 2.50 -3.26 1.40
C HIS A 109 1.61 -3.91 0.34
N PHE A 110 0.73 -3.17 -0.34
CA PHE A 110 -0.09 -3.73 -1.43
C PHE A 110 0.72 -4.40 -2.54
N VAL A 111 1.82 -3.77 -2.96
CA VAL A 111 2.67 -4.31 -4.04
C VAL A 111 3.36 -5.62 -3.64
N ARG A 112 3.52 -5.87 -2.33
CA ARG A 112 4.01 -7.16 -1.80
C ARG A 112 2.86 -8.13 -1.47
N GLY A 113 1.63 -7.67 -1.60
CA GLY A 113 0.42 -8.46 -1.44
C GLY A 113 0.03 -9.17 -2.74
N ASN A 114 -1.14 -9.79 -2.72
CA ASN A 114 -1.69 -10.57 -3.83
C ASN A 114 -3.06 -10.06 -4.33
N ASP A 115 -3.44 -8.84 -3.95
CA ASP A 115 -4.75 -8.26 -4.28
C ASP A 115 -4.62 -6.87 -4.95
N PRO A 116 -4.23 -6.81 -6.24
CA PRO A 116 -4.12 -5.56 -6.98
C PRO A 116 -5.47 -4.85 -7.15
N LYS A 117 -6.59 -5.60 -7.14
CA LYS A 117 -7.93 -5.03 -7.24
C LYS A 117 -8.31 -4.23 -6.00
N LYS A 118 -8.01 -4.77 -4.82
CA LYS A 118 -8.20 -4.04 -3.57
C LYS A 118 -7.28 -2.82 -3.48
N PHE A 119 -6.04 -2.93 -3.98
CA PHE A 119 -5.17 -1.76 -4.08
C PHE A 119 -5.78 -0.66 -4.98
N ALA A 120 -6.35 -1.04 -6.13
CA ALA A 120 -7.05 -0.10 -7.01
C ALA A 120 -8.26 0.56 -6.33
N SER A 121 -9.07 -0.23 -5.61
CA SER A 121 -10.21 0.30 -4.83
C SER A 121 -9.77 1.32 -3.80
N MET A 122 -8.63 1.08 -3.13
CA MET A 122 -8.08 2.02 -2.16
C MET A 122 -7.53 3.29 -2.79
N LEU A 123 -6.84 3.18 -3.93
CA LEU A 123 -6.40 4.35 -4.69
C LEU A 123 -7.61 5.20 -5.11
N ALA A 124 -8.67 4.59 -5.63
CA ALA A 124 -9.90 5.30 -5.98
C ALA A 124 -10.52 6.03 -4.77
N ASN A 125 -10.52 5.40 -3.58
CA ASN A 125 -10.98 6.03 -2.35
C ASN A 125 -10.08 7.21 -1.92
N PHE A 126 -8.76 7.05 -2.07
CA PHE A 126 -7.76 8.09 -1.77
C PHE A 126 -7.93 9.30 -2.68
N MET A 127 -8.18 9.09 -3.98
CA MET A 127 -8.39 10.18 -4.94
C MET A 127 -9.55 11.11 -4.55
N GLY A 128 -10.60 10.58 -3.93
CA GLY A 128 -11.72 11.39 -3.44
C GLY A 128 -11.42 12.23 -2.18
N LYS A 129 -10.23 12.08 -1.59
CA LYS A 129 -9.85 12.67 -0.29
C LYS A 129 -8.53 13.44 -0.31
N CYS A 130 -7.67 13.21 -1.31
CA CYS A 130 -6.34 13.80 -1.37
C CYS A 130 -6.35 15.23 -1.93
N TYR A 131 -5.23 15.93 -1.79
CA TYR A 131 -5.06 17.22 -2.44
C TYR A 131 -4.89 17.04 -3.96
N PRO A 132 -5.25 18.05 -4.78
CA PRO A 132 -5.04 17.99 -6.23
C PRO A 132 -3.57 17.71 -6.59
N GLY A 133 -3.32 16.70 -7.43
CA GLY A 133 -1.97 16.29 -7.85
C GLY A 133 -1.29 15.28 -6.93
N GLU A 134 -1.92 14.85 -5.83
CA GLU A 134 -1.44 13.71 -5.05
C GLU A 134 -1.93 12.37 -5.62
N ASP A 135 -3.07 12.39 -6.31
CA ASP A 135 -3.72 11.26 -6.94
C ASP A 135 -2.87 10.63 -8.05
N ASP A 136 -2.40 11.42 -9.01
CA ASP A 136 -1.57 10.92 -10.11
C ASP A 136 -0.24 10.35 -9.62
N THR A 137 0.35 10.98 -8.60
CA THR A 137 1.58 10.56 -7.94
C THR A 137 1.38 9.24 -7.20
N ALA A 138 0.27 9.06 -6.47
CA ALA A 138 -0.04 7.80 -5.80
C ALA A 138 -0.24 6.64 -6.80
N ILE A 139 -0.94 6.90 -7.91
CA ILE A 139 -1.14 5.92 -8.98
C ILE A 139 0.19 5.53 -9.62
N ALA A 140 0.97 6.51 -10.07
CA ALA A 140 2.26 6.26 -10.72
C ALA A 140 3.23 5.52 -9.78
N ARG A 141 3.25 5.88 -8.50
CA ARG A 141 4.03 5.19 -7.47
C ARG A 141 3.64 3.72 -7.36
N GLY A 142 2.35 3.40 -7.27
CA GLY A 142 1.88 2.01 -7.21
C GLY A 142 2.36 1.18 -8.41
N VAL A 143 2.20 1.73 -9.62
CA VAL A 143 2.66 1.08 -10.87
C VAL A 143 4.18 0.87 -10.86
N ILE A 144 4.96 1.93 -10.59
CA ILE A 144 6.42 1.87 -10.60
C ILE A 144 6.94 0.90 -9.54
N MET A 145 6.28 0.81 -8.38
CA MET A 145 6.64 -0.15 -7.34
C MET A 145 6.44 -1.60 -7.80
N TYR A 146 5.32 -1.93 -8.48
CA TYR A 146 5.17 -3.26 -9.10
C TYR A 146 6.26 -3.54 -10.14
N LEU A 147 6.53 -2.58 -11.03
CA LEU A 147 7.57 -2.70 -12.05
C LEU A 147 8.97 -2.90 -11.43
N SER A 148 9.26 -2.24 -10.32
CA SER A 148 10.53 -2.39 -9.59
C SER A 148 10.74 -3.80 -9.02
N GLN A 149 9.66 -4.56 -8.83
CA GLN A 149 9.69 -5.95 -8.40
C GLN A 149 9.66 -6.94 -9.58
N GLY A 150 9.69 -6.43 -10.82
CA GLY A 150 9.51 -7.26 -12.02
C GLY A 150 8.08 -7.73 -12.23
N ASN A 151 7.10 -7.15 -11.54
CA ASN A 151 5.70 -7.58 -11.59
C ASN A 151 4.90 -6.74 -12.59
N LEU A 152 5.17 -6.92 -13.88
CA LEU A 152 4.45 -6.22 -14.95
C LEU A 152 2.96 -6.60 -15.01
N ARG A 153 2.65 -7.86 -14.68
CA ARG A 153 1.26 -8.36 -14.67
C ARG A 153 0.40 -7.54 -13.71
N ASP A 154 0.80 -7.43 -12.45
CA ASP A 154 -0.02 -6.74 -11.45
C ASP A 154 0.04 -5.21 -11.62
N ALA A 155 1.11 -4.67 -12.21
CA ALA A 155 1.17 -3.27 -12.63
C ALA A 155 0.06 -2.92 -13.65
N ASN A 156 -0.16 -3.79 -14.64
CA ASN A 156 -1.24 -3.64 -15.61
C ASN A 156 -2.62 -3.85 -14.96
N LEU A 157 -2.77 -4.91 -14.16
CA LEU A 157 -4.03 -5.18 -13.45
C LEU A 157 -4.44 -4.01 -12.54
N LEU A 158 -3.49 -3.38 -11.85
CA LEU A 158 -3.76 -2.19 -11.04
C LEU A 158 -4.38 -1.06 -11.87
N MET A 159 -3.82 -0.79 -13.06
CA MET A 159 -4.31 0.27 -13.94
C MET A 159 -5.68 -0.03 -14.52
N ASP A 160 -5.95 -1.28 -14.87
CA ASP A 160 -7.24 -1.67 -15.44
C ASP A 160 -8.34 -1.69 -14.38
N GLU A 161 -8.07 -2.27 -13.21
CA GLU A 161 -9.01 -2.25 -12.09
C GLU A 161 -9.28 -0.82 -11.62
N LEU A 162 -8.27 0.06 -11.58
CA LEU A 162 -8.49 1.45 -11.21
C LEU A 162 -9.42 2.17 -12.19
N LYS A 163 -9.26 1.96 -13.50
CA LYS A 163 -10.18 2.53 -14.50
C LYS A 163 -11.61 2.03 -14.28
N GLU A 164 -11.79 0.74 -13.99
CA GLU A 164 -13.11 0.17 -13.72
C GLU A 164 -13.74 0.73 -12.43
N GLN A 165 -12.95 0.87 -11.36
CA GLN A 165 -13.40 1.49 -10.12
C GLN A 165 -13.84 2.94 -10.35
N LEU A 166 -13.04 3.74 -11.06
CA LEU A 166 -13.35 5.15 -11.31
C LEU A 166 -14.59 5.35 -12.20
N LYS A 167 -14.81 4.48 -13.19
CA LYS A 167 -16.06 4.44 -13.96
C LYS A 167 -17.26 4.19 -13.05
N SER A 168 -17.15 3.25 -12.12
CA SER A 168 -18.25 2.90 -11.20
C SER A 168 -18.58 4.03 -10.21
N THR A 169 -17.59 4.85 -9.84
CA THR A 169 -17.74 5.97 -8.91
C THR A 169 -17.97 7.32 -9.59
N ASN A 170 -18.13 7.37 -10.93
CA ASN A 170 -18.22 8.60 -11.72
C ASN A 170 -17.08 9.61 -11.46
N LEU A 171 -15.89 9.10 -11.17
CA LEU A 171 -14.69 9.93 -11.01
C LEU A 171 -13.89 9.90 -12.32
N ASP A 172 -13.38 11.04 -12.73
CA ASP A 172 -12.52 11.12 -13.90
C ASP A 172 -11.12 10.56 -13.60
N PHE A 173 -10.58 9.80 -14.55
CA PHE A 173 -9.19 9.38 -14.48
C PHE A 173 -8.28 10.61 -14.67
N PRO A 174 -7.22 10.81 -13.85
CA PRO A 174 -6.40 12.01 -13.95
C PRO A 174 -5.75 12.15 -15.33
N LYS A 175 -5.84 13.35 -15.91
CA LYS A 175 -5.31 13.66 -17.25
C LYS A 175 -4.01 14.46 -17.14
N THR A 176 -3.03 13.88 -16.47
CA THR A 176 -1.71 14.50 -16.25
C THR A 176 -0.63 13.85 -17.12
N ASP A 177 0.46 14.58 -17.35
CA ASP A 177 1.61 14.06 -18.11
C ASP A 177 2.21 12.81 -17.44
N LEU A 178 2.18 12.74 -16.12
CA LEU A 178 2.64 11.58 -15.35
C LEU A 178 1.79 10.34 -15.62
N ILE A 179 0.46 10.48 -15.59
CA ILE A 179 -0.43 9.38 -15.98
C ILE A 179 -0.23 9.00 -17.45
N GLN A 180 -0.08 9.97 -18.33
CA GLN A 180 0.11 9.71 -19.75
C GLN A 180 1.42 8.95 -20.00
N PHE A 181 2.49 9.30 -19.28
CA PHE A 181 3.74 8.55 -19.26
C PHE A 181 3.52 7.10 -18.82
N ILE A 182 2.82 6.85 -17.71
CA ILE A 182 2.51 5.50 -17.23
C ILE A 182 1.72 4.69 -18.26
N LYS A 183 0.73 5.32 -18.92
CA LYS A 183 -0.07 4.69 -19.99
C LYS A 183 0.76 4.28 -21.21
N TYR A 184 1.86 4.98 -21.50
CA TYR A 184 2.79 4.59 -22.57
C TYR A 184 3.84 3.59 -22.10
N LEU A 185 4.29 3.70 -20.84
CA LEU A 185 5.32 2.84 -20.27
C LEU A 185 4.88 1.37 -20.24
N LEU A 186 3.68 1.08 -19.72
CA LEU A 186 3.20 -0.29 -19.53
C LEU A 186 3.13 -1.09 -20.85
N PRO A 187 2.46 -0.62 -21.92
CA PRO A 187 2.44 -1.32 -23.21
C PRO A 187 3.84 -1.43 -23.87
N THR A 188 4.73 -0.47 -23.60
CA THR A 188 6.11 -0.52 -24.11
C THR A 188 6.90 -1.67 -23.47
N LEU A 189 6.68 -1.92 -22.18
CA LEU A 189 7.29 -3.04 -21.45
C LEU A 189 6.68 -4.40 -21.86
N GLU A 190 5.39 -4.46 -22.21
CA GLU A 190 4.74 -5.71 -22.68
C GLU A 190 5.25 -6.19 -24.04
N ARG A 191 5.57 -5.26 -24.94
CA ARG A 191 5.99 -5.56 -26.32
C ARG A 191 7.46 -5.92 -26.45
N ASP A 192 8.17 -6.03 -25.33
CA ASP A 192 9.62 -6.26 -25.25
C ASP A 192 10.38 -5.38 -26.26
N ALA A 193 10.02 -4.08 -26.28
CA ALA A 193 10.54 -3.11 -27.24
C ALA A 193 11.98 -2.72 -26.89
N TYR A 194 12.88 -3.69 -26.98
CA TYR A 194 14.32 -3.56 -26.82
C TYR A 194 14.93 -2.42 -27.65
N PRO A 195 14.43 -2.08 -28.88
CA PRO A 195 14.94 -0.92 -29.61
C PRO A 195 14.55 0.44 -29.00
N LEU A 196 13.40 0.55 -28.34
CA LEU A 196 12.94 1.79 -27.68
C LEU A 196 13.60 1.95 -26.30
N LEU A 197 13.93 0.84 -25.64
CA LEU A 197 14.65 0.78 -24.37
C LEU A 197 16.18 0.62 -24.55
N GLY A 198 16.67 0.50 -25.79
CA GLY A 198 18.06 0.19 -26.13
C GLY A 198 19.06 1.30 -25.76
N HIS A 199 18.57 2.52 -25.53
CA HIS A 199 19.36 3.59 -24.93
C HIS A 199 19.39 3.55 -23.38
N TYR A 200 18.57 2.69 -22.77
CA TYR A 200 18.40 2.47 -21.32
C TYR A 200 18.58 0.99 -20.93
N GLY A 201 19.52 0.29 -21.58
CA GLY A 201 19.88 -1.12 -21.37
C GLY A 201 20.49 -1.47 -20.01
N ARG A 202 19.89 -1.00 -18.92
CA ARG A 202 20.02 -1.46 -17.52
C ARG A 202 18.64 -1.44 -16.85
N SER A 203 17.63 -2.03 -17.50
CA SER A 203 16.21 -1.77 -17.25
C SER A 203 15.64 -2.18 -15.87
N ILE A 204 16.38 -2.86 -15.00
CA ILE A 204 15.99 -3.02 -13.58
C ILE A 204 16.62 -1.93 -12.68
N ARG A 205 17.79 -1.41 -13.06
CA ARG A 205 18.47 -0.33 -12.32
C ARG A 205 17.92 1.05 -12.65
N GLN A 206 17.41 1.26 -13.88
CA GLN A 206 16.74 2.52 -14.22
C GLN A 206 15.40 2.69 -13.50
N VAL A 207 14.61 1.62 -13.36
CA VAL A 207 13.37 1.66 -12.54
C VAL A 207 13.72 1.93 -11.07
N GLN A 208 14.84 1.39 -10.57
CA GLN A 208 15.36 1.77 -9.24
C GLN A 208 15.73 3.27 -9.15
N ILE A 209 16.25 3.89 -10.21
CA ILE A 209 16.53 5.33 -10.26
C ILE A 209 15.22 6.14 -10.24
N VAL A 210 14.20 5.76 -11.00
CA VAL A 210 12.87 6.40 -10.92
C VAL A 210 12.24 6.21 -9.53
N THR A 211 12.42 5.03 -8.94
CA THR A 211 11.97 4.72 -7.56
C THR A 211 12.71 5.57 -6.52
N LEU A 212 13.98 5.91 -6.75
CA LEU A 212 14.76 6.83 -5.89
C LEU A 212 14.30 8.28 -6.04
N TYR A 213 13.88 8.70 -7.24
CA TYR A 213 13.35 10.05 -7.48
C TYR A 213 11.97 10.27 -6.85
N LEU A 214 11.11 9.25 -6.84
CA LEU A 214 9.79 9.32 -6.21
C LEU A 214 9.82 9.12 -4.68
N ARG A 215 10.99 8.85 -4.09
CA ARG A 215 11.18 8.70 -2.63
C ARG A 215 11.43 10.02 -1.87
N ARG A 216 11.47 11.14 -2.57
CA ARG A 216 11.44 12.49 -1.98
C ARG A 216 10.02 13.02 -1.96
#